data_AF-A0A3B7D3S4-F1
#
_entry.id   AF-A0A3B7D3S4-F1
#
_cell.length_a   1.000
_cell.length_b   1.000
_cell.length_c   1.000
_cell.angle_alpha   90.00
_cell.angle_beta   90.00
_cell.angle_gamma   90.00
#
_symmetry.space_group_name_H-M   'P 1'
#
loop_
_entity.id
_entity.type
_entity.pdbx_description
1 polymer ?
#
loop_
_entity_poly.entity_id
_entity_poly.type
_entity_poly.pdbx_seq_one_letter_code
_entity_poly.pdbx_strand_id
1 'polypeptide(L)'
;MHGSASWRGVLPGEFSINAAGTTKIVGSAQRITRDGWLFSTIIQVSDSASIRAVLTRAYVDIGYDLDPSTIGSIEDYRSGVTSEAVQTALIEAYGAGAVRAPLSQSILQSLSTGSP
;
A
#
# COMPACT_ATOMS: atom_id res chain seq x y z
N MET A 1 -23.09 25.73 0.69
CA MET A 1 -23.23 24.43 0.03
C MET A 1 -22.23 23.47 0.66
N HIS A 2 -22.64 22.73 1.69
CA HIS A 2 -21.83 21.69 2.31
C HIS A 2 -22.17 20.37 1.61
N GLY A 3 -21.30 19.91 0.71
CA GLY A 3 -21.42 18.58 0.13
C GLY A 3 -21.00 17.55 1.16
N SER A 4 -21.95 16.81 1.70
CA SER A 4 -21.67 15.61 2.50
C SER A 4 -21.05 14.57 1.58
N ALA A 5 -19.73 14.41 1.65
CA ALA A 5 -19.09 13.29 0.99
C ALA A 5 -19.50 12.01 1.72
N SER A 6 -20.37 11.22 1.07
CA SER A 6 -20.76 9.89 1.53
C SER A 6 -19.62 8.93 1.24
N TRP A 7 -18.71 8.78 2.20
CA TRP A 7 -17.50 7.96 2.06
C TRP A 7 -17.83 6.48 2.22
N ARG A 8 -18.14 5.83 1.10
CA ARG A 8 -18.29 4.38 1.00
C ARG A 8 -16.99 3.81 0.42
N GLY A 9 -16.08 3.33 1.27
CA GLY A 9 -15.07 2.33 0.90
C GLY A 9 -13.59 2.75 0.73
N VAL A 10 -13.25 3.99 0.36
CA VAL A 10 -11.84 4.43 0.43
C VAL A 10 -11.55 4.92 1.85
N LEU A 11 -10.61 4.28 2.56
CA LEU A 11 -10.11 4.80 3.84
C LEU A 11 -9.62 6.25 3.61
N PRO A 12 -10.29 7.27 4.20
CA PRO A 12 -9.89 8.65 4.00
C PRO A 12 -8.59 8.88 4.76
N GLY A 13 -7.53 9.07 4.00
CA GLY A 13 -6.23 9.51 4.48
C GLY A 13 -5.58 10.28 3.35
N GLU A 14 -4.93 11.39 3.67
CA GLU A 14 -4.16 12.23 2.75
C GLU A 14 -3.11 11.41 1.95
N PHE A 15 -2.77 10.23 2.45
CA PHE A 15 -1.77 9.31 1.88
C PHE A 15 -2.39 8.07 1.20
N SER A 16 -3.69 8.09 0.90
CA SER A 16 -4.36 6.99 0.19
C SER A 16 -4.08 7.08 -1.31
N ILE A 17 -3.31 6.14 -1.83
CA ILE A 17 -3.04 6.02 -3.26
C ILE A 17 -4.16 5.20 -3.91
N ASN A 18 -4.87 5.83 -4.83
CA ASN A 18 -6.03 5.29 -5.50
C ASN A 18 -5.91 5.46 -7.03
N ALA A 19 -6.60 4.59 -7.75
CA ALA A 19 -6.82 4.72 -9.17
C ALA A 19 -8.16 5.43 -9.41
N ALA A 20 -8.15 6.42 -10.31
CA ALA A 20 -9.33 7.16 -10.75
C ALA A 20 -10.19 7.76 -9.62
N GLY A 21 -9.61 8.11 -8.46
CA GLY A 21 -10.34 8.71 -7.34
C GLY A 21 -11.26 7.75 -6.57
N THR A 22 -11.29 6.46 -6.94
CA THR A 22 -12.41 5.57 -6.58
C THR A 22 -11.94 4.24 -5.99
N THR A 23 -10.81 3.73 -6.44
CA THR A 23 -10.36 2.38 -6.09
C THR A 23 -9.01 2.42 -5.41
N LYS A 24 -8.94 1.93 -4.17
CA LYS A 24 -7.69 1.82 -3.44
C LYS A 24 -6.87 0.67 -4.01
N ILE A 25 -5.65 1.00 -4.43
CA ILE A 25 -4.70 0.04 -5.06
C ILE A 25 -3.38 -0.07 -4.29
N VAL A 26 -3.09 0.86 -3.38
CA VAL A 26 -1.94 0.77 -2.46
C VAL A 26 -2.38 1.16 -1.04
N GLY A 27 -1.96 0.36 -0.07
CA GLY A 27 -2.01 0.71 1.35
C GLY A 27 -0.65 1.16 1.85
N SER A 28 -0.60 2.17 2.71
CA SER A 28 0.60 2.58 3.44
C SER A 28 0.41 2.35 4.94
N ALA A 29 1.50 2.06 5.62
CA ALA A 29 1.58 1.97 7.07
C ALA A 29 2.89 2.59 7.53
N GLN A 30 2.90 3.11 8.75
CA GLN A 30 4.11 3.64 9.34
C GLN A 30 4.22 3.27 10.82
N ARG A 31 5.45 3.09 11.28
CA ARG A 31 5.80 2.96 12.69
C ARG A 31 6.94 3.93 12.99
N ILE A 32 6.79 4.69 14.06
CA ILE A 32 7.79 5.65 14.52
C ILE A 32 8.19 5.25 15.94
N THR A 33 9.49 5.22 16.22
CA THR A 33 10.08 5.05 17.55
C THR A 33 10.93 6.28 17.87
N ARG A 34 11.57 6.29 19.05
CA ARG A 34 12.53 7.34 19.40
C ARG A 34 13.68 7.42 18.38
N ASP A 35 14.14 6.25 17.93
CA ASP A 35 15.41 6.11 17.23
C ASP A 35 15.26 5.81 15.73
N GLY A 36 14.02 5.80 15.21
CA GLY A 36 13.80 5.57 13.81
C GLY A 36 12.34 5.54 13.39
N TRP A 37 12.15 5.34 12.09
CA TRP A 37 10.84 5.19 11.47
C TRP A 37 10.90 4.13 10.38
N LEU A 38 9.79 3.40 10.25
CA LEU A 38 9.52 2.47 9.16
C LEU A 38 8.28 2.96 8.45
N PHE A 39 8.40 3.25 7.16
CA PHE A 39 7.26 3.47 6.27
C PHE A 39 7.21 2.29 5.30
N SER A 40 6.06 1.63 5.23
CA SER A 40 5.84 0.48 4.37
C SER A 40 4.61 0.69 3.49
N THR A 41 4.64 0.08 2.32
CA THR A 41 3.50 0.06 1.40
C THR A 41 3.21 -1.36 0.94
N ILE A 42 1.94 -1.65 0.74
CA ILE A 42 1.45 -2.87 0.09
C ILE A 42 0.76 -2.43 -1.20
N ILE A 43 1.26 -2.91 -2.34
CA ILE A 43 0.71 -2.61 -3.66
C ILE A 43 -0.06 -3.82 -4.15
N GLN A 44 -1.36 -3.67 -4.39
CA GLN A 44 -2.17 -4.73 -4.97
C GLN A 44 -1.97 -4.75 -6.49
N VAL A 45 -1.22 -5.72 -7.00
CA VAL A 45 -0.90 -5.80 -8.42
C VAL A 45 -2.04 -6.43 -9.22
N SER A 46 -2.55 -7.57 -8.76
CA SER A 46 -3.58 -8.38 -9.43
C SER A 46 -4.55 -9.00 -8.42
N ASP A 47 -5.52 -9.78 -8.90
CA ASP A 47 -6.48 -10.54 -8.07
C ASP A 47 -7.24 -9.69 -7.04
N SER A 48 -7.88 -8.62 -7.53
CA SER A 48 -8.75 -7.78 -6.70
C SER A 48 -9.94 -8.56 -6.12
N ALA A 49 -10.39 -9.64 -6.77
CA ALA A 49 -11.51 -10.47 -6.33
C ALA A 49 -11.22 -11.16 -4.98
N SER A 50 -10.05 -11.80 -4.83
CA SER A 50 -9.71 -12.52 -3.59
C SER A 50 -9.63 -11.59 -2.39
N ILE A 51 -8.94 -10.45 -2.54
CA ILE A 51 -8.80 -9.48 -1.43
C ILE A 51 -10.14 -8.83 -1.09
N ARG A 52 -10.97 -8.51 -2.10
CA ARG A 52 -12.33 -8.01 -1.91
C ARG A 52 -13.17 -9.00 -1.11
N ALA A 53 -13.13 -10.29 -1.44
CA ALA A 53 -13.90 -11.30 -0.72
C ALA A 53 -13.49 -11.45 0.76
N VAL A 54 -12.19 -11.36 1.06
CA VAL A 54 -11.69 -11.42 2.45
C VAL A 54 -12.10 -10.17 3.23
N LEU A 55 -11.87 -8.98 2.66
CA LEU A 55 -12.18 -7.72 3.32
C LEU A 55 -13.68 -7.55 3.55
N THR A 56 -14.53 -7.88 2.57
CA THR A 56 -16.00 -7.81 2.74
C THR A 56 -16.46 -8.64 3.93
N ARG A 57 -15.95 -9.87 4.10
CA ARG A 57 -16.30 -10.72 5.24
C ARG A 57 -15.82 -10.13 6.57
N ALA A 58 -14.55 -9.73 6.63
CA ALA A 58 -13.98 -9.15 7.85
C ALA A 58 -14.70 -7.86 8.27
N TYR A 59 -15.13 -7.04 7.30
CA TYR A 59 -15.83 -5.79 7.57
C TYR A 59 -17.27 -5.99 8.05
N VAL A 60 -17.95 -7.04 7.56
CA VAL A 60 -19.25 -7.46 8.11
C VAL A 60 -19.12 -7.84 9.58
N ASP A 61 -18.09 -8.60 9.95
CA ASP A 61 -17.89 -9.07 11.33
C ASP A 61 -17.64 -7.93 12.33
N ILE A 62 -17.03 -6.83 11.88
CA ILE A 62 -16.81 -5.62 12.70
C ILE A 62 -17.93 -4.58 12.57
N GLY A 63 -19.00 -4.88 11.83
CA GLY A 63 -20.16 -4.01 11.67
C GLY A 63 -19.91 -2.76 10.81
N TYR A 64 -18.97 -2.83 9.86
CA TYR A 64 -18.63 -1.70 8.97
C TYR A 64 -19.17 -1.91 7.55
N ASP A 65 -19.88 -0.92 7.00
CA ASP A 65 -20.45 -0.93 5.65
C ASP A 65 -19.37 -0.58 4.59
N LEU A 66 -18.55 -1.57 4.24
CA LEU A 66 -17.57 -1.47 3.17
C LEU A 66 -18.25 -1.56 1.81
N ASP A 67 -18.00 -0.59 0.93
CA ASP A 67 -18.31 -0.73 -0.50
C ASP A 67 -17.21 -1.53 -1.21
N PRO A 68 -17.48 -2.78 -1.64
CA PRO A 68 -16.45 -3.64 -2.22
C PRO A 68 -15.89 -3.13 -3.54
N SER A 69 -16.60 -2.24 -4.24
CA SER A 69 -16.14 -1.66 -5.51
C SER A 69 -14.91 -0.75 -5.33
N THR A 70 -14.67 -0.27 -4.11
CA THR A 70 -13.51 0.56 -3.78
C THR A 70 -12.21 -0.21 -3.56
N ILE A 71 -12.26 -1.54 -3.59
CA ILE A 71 -11.09 -2.42 -3.45
C ILE A 71 -10.68 -2.86 -4.84
N GLY A 72 -9.42 -2.60 -5.21
CA GLY A 72 -8.90 -3.03 -6.50
C GLY A 72 -7.40 -3.22 -6.54
N SER A 73 -6.92 -3.37 -7.76
CA SER A 73 -5.55 -3.71 -8.12
C SER A 73 -5.09 -2.90 -9.33
N ILE A 74 -3.79 -2.90 -9.63
CA ILE A 74 -3.25 -2.25 -10.83
C ILE A 74 -3.80 -2.91 -12.10
N GLU A 75 -3.97 -4.24 -12.10
CA GLU A 75 -4.45 -5.02 -13.25
C GLU A 75 -5.85 -4.61 -13.71
N ASP A 76 -6.71 -4.15 -12.79
CA ASP A 76 -8.05 -3.63 -13.11
C ASP A 76 -7.99 -2.40 -14.05
N TYR A 77 -6.85 -1.71 -14.12
CA TYR A 77 -6.62 -0.51 -14.95
C TYR A 77 -5.56 -0.72 -16.04
N ARG A 78 -4.69 -1.72 -15.87
CA ARG A 78 -3.61 -2.08 -16.79
C ARG A 78 -3.52 -3.60 -16.89
N SER A 79 -4.32 -4.17 -17.79
CA SER A 79 -4.39 -5.62 -18.00
C SER A 79 -3.01 -6.21 -18.33
N GLY A 80 -2.68 -7.35 -17.72
CA GLY A 80 -1.42 -8.06 -17.95
C GLY A 80 -0.20 -7.47 -17.23
N VAL A 81 -0.38 -6.48 -16.35
CA VAL A 81 0.69 -6.00 -15.48
C VAL A 81 1.13 -7.12 -14.52
N THR A 82 2.45 -7.28 -14.36
CA THR A 82 3.01 -8.29 -13.45
C THR A 82 3.66 -7.65 -12.23
N SER A 83 3.85 -8.44 -11.18
CA SER A 83 4.51 -7.97 -9.95
C SER A 83 5.96 -7.56 -10.20
N GLU A 84 6.64 -8.24 -11.12
CA GLU A 84 8.01 -7.97 -11.55
C GLU A 84 8.12 -6.64 -12.31
N ALA A 85 7.12 -6.33 -13.15
CA ALA A 85 7.06 -5.06 -13.84
C ALA A 85 6.87 -3.89 -12.85
N VAL A 86 5.97 -4.07 -11.86
CA VAL A 86 5.76 -3.09 -10.78
C VAL A 86 7.01 -2.93 -9.93
N GLN A 87 7.67 -4.03 -9.55
CA GLN A 87 8.93 -4.00 -8.82
C GLN A 87 10.02 -3.25 -9.59
N THR A 88 10.16 -3.53 -10.88
CA THR A 88 11.15 -2.85 -11.74
C THR A 88 10.88 -1.35 -11.79
N ALA A 89 9.62 -0.96 -12.01
CA ALA A 89 9.21 0.45 -12.03
C ALA A 89 9.46 1.14 -10.68
N LEU A 90 9.23 0.47 -9.55
CA LEU A 90 9.56 1.00 -8.23
C LEU A 90 11.07 1.21 -8.07
N ILE A 91 11.88 0.21 -8.42
CA ILE A 91 13.35 0.29 -8.31
C ILE A 91 13.90 1.42 -9.18
N GLU A 92 13.34 1.62 -10.37
CA GLU A 92 13.69 2.73 -11.25
C GLU A 92 13.30 4.07 -10.63
N ALA A 93 12.05 4.22 -10.17
CA ALA A 93 11.55 5.44 -9.54
C ALA A 93 12.35 5.86 -8.30
N TYR A 94 12.67 4.90 -7.41
CA TYR A 94 13.52 5.15 -6.24
C TYR A 94 15.01 5.28 -6.59
N GLY A 95 15.43 4.68 -7.71
CA GLY A 95 16.82 4.69 -8.16
C GLY A 95 17.23 6.00 -8.83
N ALA A 96 16.30 6.79 -9.32
CA ALA A 96 16.56 8.07 -9.96
C ALA A 96 17.25 9.03 -8.97
N GLY A 97 18.55 9.25 -9.17
CA GLY A 97 19.37 10.11 -8.30
C GLY A 97 19.91 9.44 -7.03
N ALA A 98 19.67 8.14 -6.83
CA ALA A 98 20.15 7.41 -5.65
C ALA A 98 21.60 6.94 -5.81
N VAL A 99 22.41 7.13 -4.77
CA VAL A 99 23.71 6.45 -4.64
C VAL A 99 23.45 5.06 -4.08
N ARG A 100 23.61 4.04 -4.93
CA ARG A 100 23.56 2.64 -4.49
C ARG A 100 24.89 2.27 -3.86
N ALA A 101 24.95 2.29 -2.55
CA ALA A 101 26.07 1.76 -1.78
C ALA A 101 25.60 0.56 -0.93
N PRO A 102 26.45 -0.45 -0.71
CA PRO A 102 26.18 -1.47 0.30
C PRO A 102 25.92 -0.80 1.65
N LEU A 103 24.97 -1.33 2.42
CA LEU A 103 24.84 -0.95 3.83
C LEU A 103 26.16 -1.29 4.54
N SER A 104 26.62 -0.42 5.42
CA SER A 104 27.83 -0.69 6.19
C SER A 104 27.67 -1.96 7.04
N GLN A 105 28.77 -2.67 7.30
CA GLN A 105 28.77 -3.85 8.17
C GLN A 105 28.11 -3.55 9.54
N SER A 106 28.31 -2.33 10.04
CA SER A 106 27.71 -1.85 11.30
C SER A 106 26.18 -1.75 11.24
N ILE A 107 25.61 -1.30 10.12
CA ILE A 107 24.15 -1.25 9.93
C ILE A 107 23.59 -2.68 9.80
N LEU A 108 24.26 -3.54 9.04
CA LEU A 108 23.82 -4.93 8.89
C LEU A 108 23.83 -5.68 10.24
N GLN A 109 24.83 -5.40 11.09
CA GLN A 109 24.91 -5.94 12.45
C GLN A 109 23.84 -5.38 13.39
N SER A 110 23.47 -4.11 13.30
CA SER A 110 22.41 -3.54 14.14
C SER A 110 21.03 -4.08 13.76
N LEU A 111 20.78 -4.33 12.46
CA LEU A 111 19.53 -4.94 11.98
C LEU A 111 19.40 -6.42 12.37
N SER A 112 20.51 -7.17 12.42
CA SER A 112 20.49 -8.62 12.73
C SER A 112 20.41 -8.94 14.21
N THR A 113 20.84 -8.02 15.08
CA THR A 113 20.88 -8.23 16.53
C THR A 113 19.58 -7.87 17.24
N GLY A 114 18.63 -7.21 16.55
CA GLY A 114 17.25 -7.01 17.01
C GLY A 114 17.11 -6.54 18.46
N SER A 115 18.03 -5.69 18.95
CA SER A 115 17.88 -5.14 20.29
C SER A 115 16.79 -4.07 20.31
N PRO A 116 15.77 -4.19 21.18
CA PRO A 116 14.74 -3.19 21.38
C PRO A 116 15.28 -1.89 21.99
#